data_AF-A0A3M9XNC5-F1
#
_entry.id   AF-A0A3M9XNC5-F1
#
_cell.length_a   1.000
_cell.length_b   1.000
_cell.length_c   1.000
_cell.angle_alpha   90.00
_cell.angle_beta   90.00
_cell.angle_gamma   90.00
#
_symmetry.space_group_name_H-M   'P 1'
#
loop_
_entity.id
_entity.type
_entity.pdbx_description
1 polymer ?
#
loop_
_entity_poly.entity_id
_entity_poly.type
_entity_poly.pdbx_seq_one_letter_code
_entity_poly.pdbx_strand_id
1 'polypeptide(L)'
;MANDPSSNQVPDFTVSGFAAQGGASEFQALLPNALALAIKFCVKGSYNQQTHQLCVDIPVIGTKCITIPLSIPISASIKVCGETCGSFIPHGVKVSVYIDSNPNPIWSGVIWGTCP
;
A
#
# COMPACT_ATOMS: atom_id res chain seq x y z
N MET A 1 -6.27 29.24 33.73
CA MET A 1 -5.29 28.22 33.33
C MET A 1 -5.80 27.63 32.03
N ALA A 2 -5.01 27.76 30.96
CA ALA A 2 -5.45 27.74 29.57
C ALA A 2 -5.85 26.33 29.06
N ASN A 3 -6.92 26.26 28.27
CA ASN A 3 -7.19 25.15 27.35
C ASN A 3 -6.32 25.35 26.11
N ASP A 4 -5.49 24.36 25.80
CA ASP A 4 -4.69 24.28 24.57
C ASP A 4 -5.51 23.56 23.48
N PRO A 5 -5.87 24.22 22.36
CA PRO A 5 -6.66 23.63 21.30
C PRO A 5 -5.79 23.30 20.08
N SER A 6 -4.83 22.39 20.16
CA SER A 6 -4.12 21.88 18.96
C SER A 6 -3.47 20.51 19.17
N SER A 7 -4.22 19.51 19.64
CA SER A 7 -3.80 18.12 19.49
C SER A 7 -3.95 17.71 18.02
N ASN A 8 -2.88 17.88 17.24
CA ASN A 8 -2.72 17.33 15.90
C ASN A 8 -2.58 15.80 15.96
N GLN A 9 -3.58 15.13 16.52
CA GLN A 9 -3.63 13.69 16.52
C GLN A 9 -4.20 13.25 15.18
N VAL A 10 -3.35 12.62 14.36
CA VAL A 10 -3.78 11.98 13.11
C VAL A 10 -4.93 11.02 13.46
N PRO A 11 -6.12 11.17 12.86
CA PRO A 11 -7.27 10.37 13.23
C PRO A 11 -7.00 8.88 13.02
N ASP A 12 -7.45 8.06 13.97
CA ASP A 12 -7.39 6.61 13.83
C ASP A 12 -8.57 6.13 12.98
N PHE A 13 -8.28 5.89 11.70
CA PHE A 13 -9.26 5.43 10.71
C PHE A 13 -9.59 3.93 10.82
N THR A 14 -8.91 3.19 11.71
CA THR A 14 -9.19 1.76 11.93
C THR A 14 -10.44 1.53 12.80
N VAL A 15 -10.80 2.52 13.63
CA VAL A 15 -11.97 2.48 14.52
C VAL A 15 -13.19 3.21 13.96
N SER A 16 -12.96 4.29 13.21
CA SER A 16 -14.03 5.16 12.70
C SER A 16 -14.55 4.76 11.32
N GLY A 17 -13.76 4.00 10.55
CA GLY A 17 -13.98 3.81 9.12
C GLY A 17 -13.91 5.14 8.37
N PHE A 18 -13.89 5.10 7.03
CA PHE A 18 -14.14 6.31 6.25
C PHE A 18 -15.64 6.61 6.34
N ALA A 19 -16.05 7.48 7.27
CA ALA A 19 -17.41 8.00 7.23
C ALA A 19 -17.61 8.62 5.84
N ALA A 20 -18.59 8.11 5.09
CA ALA A 20 -18.96 8.62 3.78
C ALA A 20 -19.57 10.02 3.93
N GLN A 21 -18.72 11.01 4.17
CA GLN A 21 -19.06 12.41 4.08
C GLN A 21 -18.73 12.87 2.65
N GLY A 22 -19.70 12.63 1.78
CA GLY A 22 -19.65 12.98 0.37
C GLY A 22 -20.33 11.90 -0.43
N GLY A 23 -21.19 12.28 -1.37
CA GLY A 23 -21.70 11.36 -2.38
C GLY A 23 -20.56 10.67 -3.14
N ALA A 24 -20.88 9.84 -4.11
CA ALA A 24 -19.89 9.35 -5.08
C ALA A 24 -19.29 10.54 -5.86
N SER A 25 -18.42 11.31 -5.21
CA SER A 25 -17.47 12.19 -5.84
C SER A 25 -16.26 11.31 -6.05
N GLU A 26 -16.17 10.78 -7.26
CA GLU A 26 -14.92 10.36 -7.86
C GLU A 26 -13.81 11.25 -7.32
N PHE A 27 -12.77 10.66 -6.72
CA PHE A 27 -11.61 11.39 -6.26
C PHE A 27 -10.84 11.90 -7.48
N GLN A 28 -11.35 12.93 -8.13
CA GLN A 28 -10.70 13.65 -9.21
C GLN A 28 -9.83 14.71 -8.57
N ALA A 29 -8.72 14.27 -8.00
CA ALA A 29 -7.63 15.16 -7.66
C ALA A 29 -6.98 15.62 -8.97
N LEU A 30 -7.55 16.65 -9.60
CA LEU A 30 -6.89 17.39 -10.67
C LEU A 30 -5.79 18.25 -10.03
N LEU A 31 -4.63 17.64 -9.80
CA LEU A 31 -3.41 18.35 -9.42
C LEU A 31 -2.69 18.72 -10.73
N PRO A 32 -2.75 19.99 -11.19
CA PRO A 32 -2.23 20.40 -12.50
C PRO A 32 -0.70 20.24 -12.66
N ASN A 33 0.00 19.86 -11.60
CA ASN A 33 1.43 19.53 -11.59
C ASN A 33 1.74 18.12 -11.01
N ALA A 34 0.75 17.24 -10.84
CA ALA A 34 1.00 15.85 -10.46
C ALA A 34 1.25 15.01 -11.73
N LEU A 35 2.51 14.71 -12.00
CA LEU A 35 2.99 14.04 -13.22
C LEU A 35 2.44 12.60 -13.40
N ALA A 36 1.83 12.01 -12.38
CA ALA A 36 1.05 10.78 -12.46
C ALA A 36 0.21 10.67 -11.18
N LEU A 37 -0.85 9.86 -11.20
CA LEU A 37 -1.47 9.37 -9.96
C LEU A 37 -0.47 8.44 -9.25
N ALA A 38 0.47 9.04 -8.53
CA ALA A 38 1.51 8.37 -7.76
C ALA A 38 0.93 7.95 -6.41
N ILE A 39 0.35 6.76 -6.36
CA ILE A 39 -0.19 6.17 -5.15
C ILE A 39 0.95 5.41 -4.48
N LYS A 40 1.35 5.88 -3.29
CA LYS A 40 2.26 5.15 -2.41
C LYS A 40 1.47 4.56 -1.26
N PHE A 41 1.65 3.28 -1.00
CA PHE A 41 0.93 2.58 0.06
C PHE A 41 1.87 1.64 0.80
N CYS A 42 1.58 1.40 2.07
CA CYS A 42 2.19 0.31 2.83
C CYS A 42 1.08 -0.47 3.52
N VAL A 43 1.01 -1.77 3.25
CA VAL A 43 -0.05 -2.66 3.74
C VAL A 43 0.58 -3.90 4.35
N LYS A 44 -0.22 -4.63 5.14
CA LYS A 44 0.17 -5.94 5.65
C LYS A 44 0.01 -6.98 4.55
N GLY A 45 1.02 -7.83 4.37
CA GLY A 45 0.95 -8.97 3.46
C GLY A 45 0.55 -10.24 4.21
N SER A 46 -0.16 -11.15 3.54
CA SER A 46 -0.46 -12.49 4.05
C SER A 46 0.26 -13.53 3.23
N TYR A 47 0.97 -14.45 3.88
CA TYR A 47 1.80 -15.46 3.20
C TYR A 47 1.24 -16.87 3.41
N ASN A 48 1.03 -17.59 2.31
CA ASN A 48 0.64 -18.98 2.30
C ASN A 48 1.86 -19.88 2.13
N GLN A 49 2.20 -20.63 3.19
CA GLN A 49 3.32 -21.57 3.22
C GLN A 49 3.18 -22.72 2.21
N GLN A 50 1.95 -23.15 1.90
CA GLN A 50 1.71 -24.29 1.03
C GLN A 50 1.96 -23.93 -0.43
N THR A 51 1.59 -22.72 -0.84
CA THR A 51 1.74 -22.26 -2.24
C THR A 51 2.92 -21.31 -2.44
N HIS A 52 3.63 -20.94 -1.36
CA HIS A 52 4.70 -19.93 -1.37
C HIS A 52 4.26 -18.57 -1.92
N GLN A 53 2.98 -18.24 -1.71
CA GLN A 53 2.36 -17.02 -2.22
C GLN A 53 2.19 -15.98 -1.14
N LEU A 54 2.64 -14.76 -1.44
CA LEU A 54 2.34 -13.56 -0.68
C LEU A 54 1.20 -12.81 -1.36
N CYS A 55 0.07 -12.73 -0.68
CA CYS A 55 -1.09 -11.97 -1.08
C CYS A 55 -1.09 -10.60 -0.38
N VAL A 56 -1.33 -9.56 -1.18
CA VAL A 56 -1.27 -8.16 -0.76
C VAL A 56 -2.53 -7.48 -1.28
N ASP A 57 -3.26 -6.81 -0.40
CA ASP A 57 -4.40 -6.01 -0.82
C ASP A 57 -3.94 -4.62 -1.26
N ILE A 58 -4.04 -4.35 -2.56
CA ILE A 58 -3.62 -3.09 -3.14
C ILE A 58 -4.85 -2.20 -3.26
N PRO A 59 -4.83 -0.98 -2.71
CA PRO A 59 -5.92 -0.04 -2.90
C PRO A 59 -6.22 0.15 -4.39
N VAL A 60 -7.50 0.19 -4.76
CA VAL A 60 -8.00 0.36 -6.15
C VAL A 60 -7.80 -0.86 -7.08
N ILE A 61 -6.74 -1.65 -6.90
CA ILE A 61 -6.40 -2.79 -7.78
C ILE A 61 -6.91 -4.14 -7.22
N GLY A 62 -7.17 -4.19 -5.91
CA GLY A 62 -7.61 -5.38 -5.18
C GLY A 62 -6.46 -6.30 -4.77
N THR A 63 -6.80 -7.48 -4.27
CA THR A 63 -5.81 -8.44 -3.78
C THR A 63 -4.98 -9.04 -4.92
N LYS A 64 -3.65 -8.97 -4.79
CA LYS A 64 -2.69 -9.61 -5.70
C LYS A 64 -1.80 -10.56 -4.93
N CYS A 65 -1.66 -11.77 -5.47
CA CYS A 65 -0.80 -12.80 -4.91
C CYS A 65 0.41 -13.00 -5.81
N ILE A 66 1.60 -12.91 -5.23
CA ILE A 66 2.87 -13.19 -5.90
C ILE A 66 3.53 -14.40 -5.27
N THR A 67 4.15 -15.24 -6.10
CA THR A 67 4.95 -16.34 -5.58
C THR A 67 6.35 -15.80 -5.32
N ILE A 68 6.81 -15.85 -4.07
CA ILE A 68 8.17 -15.44 -3.72
C ILE A 68 9.00 -16.70 -3.48
N PRO A 69 10.22 -16.81 -4.06
CA PRO A 69 11.08 -17.99 -3.85
C PRO A 69 11.71 -18.06 -2.45
N LEU A 70 11.18 -17.33 -1.47
CA LEU A 70 11.74 -17.16 -0.14
C LEU A 70 10.73 -17.65 0.90
N SER A 71 11.13 -18.61 1.74
CA SER A 71 10.29 -19.08 2.85
C SER A 71 10.28 -18.04 3.97
N ILE A 72 9.13 -17.39 4.18
CA ILE A 72 8.93 -16.43 5.27
C ILE A 72 8.49 -17.21 6.53
N PRO A 73 9.08 -17.01 7.72
CA PRO A 73 8.61 -17.68 8.92
C PRO A 73 7.16 -17.29 9.26
N ILE A 74 6.36 -18.22 9.79
CA ILE A 74 4.92 -18.03 10.06
C ILE A 74 4.65 -16.88 11.04
N SER A 75 5.61 -16.57 11.92
CA SER A 75 5.51 -15.50 12.91
C SER A 75 6.06 -14.15 12.43
N ALA A 76 6.58 -14.05 11.21
CA ALA A 76 7.20 -12.82 10.72
C ALA A 76 6.14 -11.78 10.36
N SER A 77 6.38 -10.54 10.76
CA SER A 77 5.52 -9.41 10.36
C SER A 77 5.88 -8.98 8.95
N ILE A 78 4.98 -9.24 7.99
CA ILE A 78 5.22 -8.87 6.59
C ILE A 78 4.62 -7.50 6.31
N LYS A 79 5.48 -6.56 5.94
CA LYS A 79 5.09 -5.23 5.46
C LYS A 79 5.39 -5.13 3.98
N VAL A 80 4.42 -4.74 3.18
CA VAL A 80 4.58 -4.54 1.75
C VAL A 80 4.33 -3.08 1.45
N CYS A 81 5.33 -2.40 0.90
CA CYS A 81 5.17 -1.04 0.42
C CYS A 81 5.21 -1.03 -1.10
N GLY A 82 4.28 -0.30 -1.72
CA GLY A 82 4.17 -0.24 -3.16
C GLY A 82 3.99 1.18 -3.67
N GLU A 83 4.39 1.38 -4.92
CA GLU A 83 4.11 2.59 -5.66
C GLU A 83 3.62 2.27 -7.07
N THR A 84 2.63 3.02 -7.52
CA THR A 84 2.22 3.01 -8.92
C THR A 84 3.28 3.70 -9.79
N CYS A 85 3.51 3.16 -10.98
CA CYS A 85 4.40 3.72 -11.99
C CYS A 85 3.60 4.06 -13.25
N GLY A 86 3.99 5.14 -13.95
CA GLY A 86 3.30 5.61 -15.16
C GLY A 86 3.32 7.12 -15.32
N SER A 87 2.61 7.62 -16.32
CA SER A 87 2.39 9.05 -16.58
C SER A 87 0.90 9.27 -16.76
N PHE A 88 0.31 10.16 -15.95
CA PHE A 88 -1.15 10.42 -15.87
C PHE A 88 -2.01 9.22 -15.41
N ILE A 89 -1.88 8.05 -16.05
CA ILE A 89 -2.54 6.79 -15.71
C ILE A 89 -1.47 5.81 -15.21
N PRO A 90 -1.69 5.08 -14.10
CA PRO A 90 -0.75 4.07 -13.65
C PRO A 90 -0.74 2.88 -14.62
N HIS A 91 0.43 2.57 -15.18
CA HIS A 91 0.65 1.45 -16.11
C HIS A 91 1.28 0.24 -15.41
N GLY A 92 1.66 0.39 -14.14
CA GLY A 92 2.13 -0.71 -13.33
C GLY A 92 2.18 -0.38 -11.84
N VAL A 93 2.47 -1.41 -11.05
CA VAL A 93 2.72 -1.29 -9.61
C VAL A 93 3.98 -2.07 -9.26
N LYS A 94 4.93 -1.35 -8.68
CA LYS A 94 6.12 -1.92 -8.07
C LYS A 94 5.90 -2.03 -6.57
N VAL A 95 6.28 -3.16 -5.99
CA VAL A 95 6.24 -3.35 -4.54
C VAL A 95 7.56 -3.85 -4.01
N SER A 96 7.77 -3.58 -2.73
CA SER A 96 8.91 -3.96 -1.93
C SER A 96 8.38 -4.64 -0.67
N VAL A 97 8.88 -5.84 -0.41
CA VAL A 97 8.47 -6.67 0.72
C VAL A 97 9.53 -6.57 1.80
N TYR A 98 9.09 -6.27 3.02
CA TYR A 98 9.89 -6.17 4.22
C TYR A 98 9.38 -7.20 5.22
N ILE A 99 10.31 -7.79 5.96
CA ILE A 99 10.01 -8.73 7.03
C ILE A 99 10.50 -8.12 8.35
N ASP A 100 9.64 -8.16 9.35
CA ASP A 100 9.85 -7.63 10.69
C ASP A 100 10.33 -6.17 10.64
N SER A 101 11.31 -5.83 11.47
CA SER A 101 11.90 -4.48 11.54
C SER A 101 13.05 -4.28 10.56
N ASN A 102 13.21 -5.14 9.54
CA ASN A 102 14.29 -5.01 8.57
C ASN A 102 14.06 -3.77 7.67
N PRO A 103 14.98 -2.80 7.65
CA PRO A 103 14.86 -1.63 6.79
C PRO A 103 15.12 -1.94 5.30
N ASN A 104 15.73 -3.09 4.99
CA ASN A 104 16.04 -3.49 3.62
C ASN A 104 14.96 -4.43 3.07
N PRO A 105 14.48 -4.20 1.83
CA PRO A 105 13.50 -5.10 1.24
C PRO A 105 14.15 -6.45 0.95
N ILE A 106 13.48 -7.52 1.38
CA ILE A 106 13.91 -8.90 1.09
C ILE A 106 13.57 -9.30 -0.36
N TRP A 107 12.59 -8.61 -0.95
CA TRP A 107 12.20 -8.79 -2.33
C TRP A 107 11.60 -7.49 -2.86
N SER A 108 11.80 -7.22 -4.14
CA SER A 108 11.12 -6.12 -4.83
C SER A 108 10.82 -6.53 -6.25
N GLY A 109 9.67 -6.11 -6.77
CA GLY A 109 9.26 -6.46 -8.12
C GLY A 109 7.98 -5.78 -8.56
N VAL A 110 7.68 -5.92 -9.84
CA VAL A 110 6.45 -5.43 -10.44
C VAL A 110 5.40 -6.54 -10.36
N ILE A 111 4.24 -6.23 -9.79
CA ILE A 111 3.18 -7.22 -9.52
C ILE A 111 1.94 -7.00 -10.38
N TRP A 112 1.90 -5.89 -11.09
CA TRP A 112 0.87 -5.55 -12.05
C TRP A 112 1.45 -4.60 -13.09
N GLY A 113 1.09 -4.83 -14.36
CA GLY A 113 1.54 -4.01 -15.48
C GLY A 113 3.06 -3.98 -15.65
N THR A 114 3.60 -2.83 -16.03
CA THR A 114 5.04 -2.63 -16.27
C THR A 114 5.53 -1.34 -15.65
N CYS A 115 6.64 -1.41 -14.92
CA CYS A 115 7.38 -0.23 -14.47
C CYS A 115 8.72 -0.18 -15.22
N PRO A 116 8.96 0.85 -16.06
CA PRO A 116 10.27 1.10 -16.66
C PRO A 116 11.29 1.56 -15.61
#